data_AF-A0A1V6EPK6-F1
#
_entry.id   AF-A0A1V6EPK6-F1
#
_cell.length_a   1.000
_cell.length_b   1.000
_cell.length_c   1.000
_cell.angle_alpha   90.00
_cell.angle_beta   90.00
_cell.angle_gamma   90.00
#
_symmetry.space_group_name_H-M   'P 1'
#
loop_
_entity.id
_entity.type
_entity.pdbx_description
1 polymer ?
#
loop_
_entity_poly.entity_id
_entity_poly.type
_entity_poly.pdbx_seq_one_letter_code
_entity_poly.pdbx_strand_id
1 'polypeptide(L)'
;MLFLTRRQDPARLRDVIDRAARYGLKVYAPVIYRYMGTPESEEGLRLLMRDILKNFPDIRGYILLTEGFWYKQWGGYHGASREIVEDWARNWSRAVAVVAEECHAVNPAIEVLPWEYNIDFRPQNADMKRYFIRQLPADSIPLLTWENGKSFELDGMQGYLRDYSLNQIGPAEVTEAQMDEARQRGMKVYSKADAFASWQYGTIPYLPFPYQWQERYEALEKHGVNGTLESWSSGYTPNFMTHLRAWACWTGAPPFEELLGAHAARYFGTTNRDRVLQAWKHFSEAIRLVPDTGPNFGTNNAVGNPIFLQEPPLRTVTFQYSWTDFDKWKGYLGAQINPCWPFTVTRMVFYPDFTNQTNAAENYARGATGVVVGPETKLLPVFLKYLRRAADQMERGLKLYRAAALESPEAKREQAVREVVVAEQLQRMMQSDAAILEFEDLRLQQEAEQDPGKATALLDRMEALLREEIERTDLALLAASRDSRLGFQFEQDYVYTPYSLREKLELLRETLDTQMPERRQNLNQSVTETK
;
A
#
# COMPACT_ATOMS: atom_id res chain seq x y z
N MET A 1 22.25 8.69 -7.57
CA MET A 1 21.57 7.46 -8.03
C MET A 1 22.54 6.33 -8.46
N LEU A 2 23.72 6.61 -9.03
CA LEU A 2 24.70 5.56 -9.41
C LEU A 2 25.26 4.73 -8.23
N PHE A 3 25.15 5.20 -6.97
CA PHE A 3 25.58 4.46 -5.77
C PHE A 3 24.55 3.42 -5.27
N LEU A 4 23.39 3.28 -5.93
CA LEU A 4 22.30 2.39 -5.50
C LEU A 4 22.28 1.05 -6.27
N THR A 5 23.02 0.92 -7.37
CA THR A 5 23.03 -0.31 -8.16
C THR A 5 24.09 -1.27 -7.60
N ARG A 6 23.64 -2.25 -6.82
CA ARG A 6 24.54 -3.31 -6.33
C ARG A 6 25.06 -4.12 -7.52
N ARG A 7 26.38 -4.36 -7.57
CA ARG A 7 26.97 -5.27 -8.55
C ARG A 7 26.35 -6.66 -8.34
N GLN A 8 25.71 -7.20 -9.36
CA GLN A 8 25.15 -8.54 -9.34
C GLN A 8 26.10 -9.49 -10.07
N ASP A 9 26.22 -10.71 -9.57
CA ASP A 9 26.90 -11.81 -10.24
C ASP A 9 25.90 -12.51 -11.18
N PRO A 10 26.11 -12.50 -12.51
CA PRO A 10 25.23 -13.15 -13.47
C PRO A 10 24.96 -14.64 -13.16
N ALA A 11 25.92 -15.33 -12.53
CA ALA A 11 25.76 -16.74 -12.15
C ALA A 11 24.58 -16.95 -11.19
N ARG A 12 24.21 -15.95 -10.37
CA ARG A 12 23.06 -16.03 -9.46
C ARG A 12 21.74 -16.04 -10.20
N LEU A 13 21.58 -15.21 -11.23
CA LEU A 13 20.36 -15.21 -12.05
C LEU A 13 20.28 -16.49 -12.90
N ARG A 14 21.43 -16.97 -13.39
CA ARG A 14 21.52 -18.25 -14.10
C ARG A 14 21.02 -19.41 -13.23
N ASP A 15 21.52 -19.52 -12.00
CA ASP A 15 21.04 -20.52 -11.04
C ASP A 15 19.52 -20.45 -10.81
N VAL A 16 18.94 -19.24 -10.71
CA VAL A 16 17.49 -19.05 -10.57
C VAL A 16 16.74 -19.60 -11.79
N ILE A 17 17.20 -19.30 -13.02
CA ILE A 17 16.59 -19.80 -14.26
C ILE A 17 16.64 -21.33 -14.30
N ASP A 18 17.80 -21.91 -14.01
CA ASP A 18 18.00 -23.36 -14.07
C ASP A 18 17.21 -24.10 -12.96
N ARG A 19 17.02 -23.48 -11.79
CA ARG A 19 16.12 -23.99 -10.75
C ARG A 19 14.66 -23.89 -11.13
N ALA A 20 14.23 -22.75 -11.69
CA ALA A 20 12.84 -22.53 -12.09
C ALA A 20 12.42 -23.52 -13.19
N ALA A 21 13.28 -23.73 -14.19
CA ALA A 21 13.01 -24.61 -15.32
C ALA A 21 12.68 -26.06 -14.90
N ARG A 22 13.29 -26.57 -13.82
CA ARG A 22 13.01 -27.91 -13.26
C ARG A 22 11.55 -28.09 -12.82
N TYR A 23 10.84 -27.00 -12.56
CA TYR A 23 9.44 -27.00 -12.16
C TYR A 23 8.53 -26.46 -13.27
N GLY A 24 9.04 -26.28 -14.49
CA GLY A 24 8.30 -25.64 -15.59
C GLY A 24 8.04 -24.15 -15.35
N LEU A 25 8.72 -23.54 -14.38
CA LEU A 25 8.59 -22.12 -14.07
C LEU A 25 9.50 -21.30 -14.96
N LYS A 26 8.96 -20.17 -15.43
CA LYS A 26 9.64 -19.24 -16.33
C LYS A 26 10.04 -17.99 -15.56
N VAL A 27 11.21 -17.46 -15.85
CA VAL A 27 11.77 -16.31 -15.13
C VAL A 27 11.60 -15.03 -15.94
N TYR A 28 11.15 -13.98 -15.26
CA TYR A 28 11.14 -12.60 -15.75
C TYR A 28 12.08 -11.75 -14.88
N ALA A 29 12.68 -10.71 -15.44
CA ALA A 29 13.55 -9.79 -14.69
C ALA A 29 13.31 -8.33 -15.08
N PRO A 30 13.47 -7.36 -14.16
CA PRO A 30 13.44 -5.95 -14.51
C PRO A 30 14.69 -5.55 -15.30
N VAL A 31 14.52 -4.60 -16.23
CA VAL A 31 15.66 -3.87 -16.84
C VAL A 31 15.68 -2.46 -16.27
N ILE A 32 16.85 -2.01 -15.82
CA ILE A 32 17.05 -0.67 -15.27
C ILE A 32 17.89 0.13 -16.26
N TYR A 33 17.34 1.23 -16.78
CA TYR A 33 18.07 2.10 -17.70
C TYR A 33 17.45 3.50 -17.77
N ARG A 34 18.31 4.53 -17.82
CA ARG A 34 17.89 5.90 -18.11
C ARG A 34 18.16 6.22 -19.57
N TYR A 35 17.10 6.27 -20.37
CA TYR A 35 17.18 6.62 -21.78
C TYR A 35 17.17 8.14 -21.97
N MET A 36 18.09 8.68 -22.77
CA MET A 36 18.20 10.13 -23.01
C MET A 36 17.62 10.58 -24.35
N GLY A 37 17.23 9.65 -25.23
CA GLY A 37 16.80 9.97 -26.60
C GLY A 37 17.93 10.44 -27.51
N THR A 38 19.20 10.20 -27.15
CA THR A 38 20.36 10.47 -28.00
C THR A 38 20.89 9.18 -28.61
N PRO A 39 21.62 9.23 -29.75
CA PRO A 39 22.23 8.05 -30.35
C PRO A 39 23.13 7.27 -29.38
N GLU A 40 23.88 7.96 -28.52
CA GLU A 40 24.79 7.34 -27.55
C GLU A 40 24.02 6.60 -26.45
N SER A 41 22.90 7.16 -25.98
CA SER A 41 22.05 6.51 -24.98
C SER A 41 21.29 5.32 -25.58
N GLU A 42 20.93 5.38 -26.86
CA GLU A 42 20.34 4.23 -27.54
C GLU A 42 21.36 3.09 -27.71
N GLU A 43 22.57 3.39 -28.18
CA GLU A 43 23.62 2.37 -28.30
C GLU A 43 23.99 1.79 -26.93
N GLY A 44 24.03 2.62 -25.89
CA GLY A 44 24.24 2.15 -24.52
C GLY A 44 23.16 1.16 -24.05
N LEU A 45 21.89 1.39 -24.39
CA LEU A 45 20.80 0.45 -24.09
C LEU A 45 20.93 -0.85 -24.90
N ARG A 46 21.28 -0.76 -26.19
CA ARG A 46 21.53 -1.94 -27.03
C ARG A 46 22.66 -2.80 -26.48
N LEU A 47 23.79 -2.18 -26.12
CA LEU A 47 24.93 -2.86 -25.52
C LEU A 47 24.56 -3.56 -24.22
N LEU A 48 23.80 -2.88 -23.35
CA LEU A 48 23.28 -3.48 -22.12
C LEU A 48 22.44 -4.73 -22.43
N MET A 49 21.47 -4.61 -23.33
CA MET A 49 20.59 -5.74 -23.66
C MET A 49 21.35 -6.91 -24.29
N ARG A 50 22.30 -6.64 -25.20
CA ARG A 50 23.16 -7.69 -25.79
C ARG A 50 23.98 -8.41 -24.75
N ASP A 51 24.53 -7.71 -23.76
CA ASP A 51 25.28 -8.32 -22.66
C ASP A 51 24.39 -9.19 -21.77
N ILE A 52 23.20 -8.69 -21.42
CA ILE A 52 22.21 -9.48 -20.66
C ILE A 52 21.82 -10.74 -21.45
N LEU A 53 21.43 -10.60 -22.72
CA LEU A 53 20.95 -11.71 -23.56
C LEU A 53 22.04 -12.74 -23.87
N LYS A 54 23.32 -12.34 -23.91
CA LYS A 54 24.44 -13.28 -24.00
C LYS A 54 24.49 -14.23 -22.81
N ASN A 55 24.15 -13.74 -21.61
CA ASN A 55 24.13 -14.54 -20.39
C ASN A 55 22.78 -15.26 -20.18
N PHE A 56 21.69 -14.68 -20.70
CA PHE A 56 20.32 -15.14 -20.48
C PHE A 56 19.45 -15.21 -21.75
N PRO A 57 19.83 -16.02 -22.76
CA PRO A 57 19.07 -16.11 -24.02
C PRO A 57 17.74 -16.88 -23.89
N ASP A 58 17.59 -17.64 -22.81
CA ASP A 58 16.47 -18.54 -22.50
C ASP A 58 15.52 -17.98 -21.43
N ILE A 59 15.78 -16.78 -20.91
CA ILE A 59 14.85 -16.09 -20.00
C ILE A 59 13.50 -15.86 -20.70
N ARG A 60 12.41 -15.85 -19.95
CA ARG A 60 11.09 -15.69 -20.55
C ARG A 60 10.75 -14.26 -20.87
N GLY A 61 11.21 -13.29 -20.10
CA GLY A 61 10.85 -11.91 -20.39
C GLY A 61 11.48 -10.87 -19.49
N TYR A 62 11.24 -9.62 -19.86
CA TYR A 62 11.74 -8.45 -19.15
C TYR A 62 10.61 -7.48 -18.82
N ILE A 63 10.66 -6.90 -17.62
CA ILE A 63 9.72 -5.88 -17.15
C ILE A 63 10.40 -4.51 -17.22
N LEU A 64 9.76 -3.57 -17.90
CA LEU A 64 10.26 -2.20 -18.08
C LEU A 64 9.40 -1.26 -17.23
N LEU A 65 9.62 -1.32 -15.91
CA LEU A 65 8.94 -0.46 -14.93
C LEU A 65 9.47 0.97 -15.04
N THR A 66 8.56 1.91 -15.20
CA THR A 66 8.79 3.36 -15.27
C THR A 66 9.76 3.93 -14.21
N GLU A 67 9.76 3.42 -12.98
CA GLU A 67 10.66 3.83 -11.89
C GLU A 67 12.12 3.34 -12.05
N GLY A 68 12.33 2.28 -12.83
CA GLY A 68 13.64 1.72 -13.16
C GLY A 68 14.08 1.97 -14.60
N PHE A 69 13.13 2.23 -15.51
CA PHE A 69 13.31 2.36 -16.94
C PHE A 69 12.54 3.58 -17.46
N TRP A 70 13.23 4.72 -17.61
CA TRP A 70 12.59 6.01 -17.90
C TRP A 70 13.33 6.83 -18.96
N TYR A 71 12.59 7.76 -19.59
CA TYR A 71 13.15 8.77 -20.48
C TYR A 71 13.50 10.05 -19.71
N LYS A 72 14.73 10.55 -19.89
CA LYS A 72 15.30 11.75 -19.25
C LYS A 72 15.13 11.74 -17.73
N GLN A 73 14.06 12.34 -17.25
CA GLN A 73 13.71 12.42 -15.84
C GLN A 73 12.39 11.67 -15.63
N TRP A 74 12.38 10.80 -14.64
CA TRP A 74 11.15 10.17 -14.19
C TRP A 74 10.28 11.16 -13.41
N GLY A 75 8.97 11.12 -13.63
CA GLY A 75 7.98 11.84 -12.84
C GLY A 75 6.58 11.28 -13.13
N GLY A 76 5.64 11.45 -12.20
CA GLY A 76 4.25 11.00 -12.39
C GLY A 76 3.43 11.85 -13.37
N TYR A 77 3.98 12.98 -13.83
CA TYR A 77 3.36 13.93 -14.78
C TYR A 77 1.95 14.42 -14.42
N HIS A 78 1.57 14.38 -13.13
CA HIS A 78 0.30 14.92 -12.67
C HIS A 78 0.22 16.42 -12.96
N GLY A 79 -0.68 16.81 -13.88
CA GLY A 79 -0.89 18.20 -14.27
C GLY A 79 0.12 18.75 -15.29
N ALA A 80 0.97 17.90 -15.87
CA ALA A 80 1.80 18.29 -17.01
C ALA A 80 0.95 18.55 -18.27
N SER A 81 1.45 19.36 -19.20
CA SER A 81 0.77 19.59 -20.47
C SER A 81 0.76 18.32 -21.32
N ARG A 82 -0.27 18.19 -22.16
CA ARG A 82 -0.41 17.06 -23.09
C ARG A 82 0.83 16.85 -23.95
N GLU A 83 1.39 17.93 -24.49
CA GLU A 83 2.59 17.90 -25.34
C GLU A 83 3.80 17.29 -24.65
N ILE A 84 4.03 17.63 -23.38
CA ILE A 84 5.15 17.07 -22.57
C ILE A 84 4.96 15.58 -22.38
N VAL A 85 3.75 15.14 -22.03
CA VAL A 85 3.47 13.72 -21.77
C VAL A 85 3.53 12.90 -23.07
N GLU A 86 3.03 13.44 -24.18
CA GLU A 86 3.11 12.78 -25.48
C GLU A 86 4.55 12.66 -25.98
N ASP A 87 5.40 13.68 -25.77
CA ASP A 87 6.84 13.59 -26.05
C ASP A 87 7.53 12.52 -25.21
N TRP A 88 7.23 12.50 -23.92
CA TRP A 88 7.78 11.48 -23.03
C TRP A 88 7.37 10.08 -23.46
N ALA A 89 6.08 9.86 -23.75
CA ALA A 89 5.53 8.58 -24.18
C ALA A 89 6.17 8.08 -25.47
N ARG A 90 6.41 8.95 -26.47
CA ARG A 90 7.10 8.57 -27.71
C ARG A 90 8.53 8.10 -27.44
N ASN A 91 9.30 8.88 -26.68
CA ASN A 91 10.70 8.57 -26.42
C ASN A 91 10.89 7.36 -25.49
N TRP A 92 10.02 7.21 -24.49
CA TRP A 92 10.02 6.02 -23.65
C TRP A 92 9.65 4.77 -24.46
N SER A 93 8.63 4.85 -25.31
CA SER A 93 8.24 3.73 -26.19
C SER A 93 9.32 3.41 -27.23
N ARG A 94 10.11 4.39 -27.68
CA ARG A 94 11.30 4.14 -28.50
C ARG A 94 12.30 3.26 -27.74
N ALA A 95 12.57 3.55 -26.47
CA ALA A 95 13.44 2.72 -25.64
C ALA A 95 12.88 1.30 -25.44
N VAL A 96 11.55 1.16 -25.26
CA VAL A 96 10.88 -0.16 -25.23
C VAL A 96 11.10 -0.92 -26.54
N ALA A 97 10.98 -0.24 -27.69
CA ALA A 97 11.23 -0.85 -29.00
C ALA A 97 12.67 -1.34 -29.14
N VAL A 98 13.67 -0.58 -28.65
CA VAL A 98 15.07 -1.04 -28.64
C VAL A 98 15.23 -2.33 -27.84
N VAL A 99 14.58 -2.45 -26.68
CA VAL A 99 14.61 -3.69 -25.88
C VAL A 99 13.96 -4.85 -26.65
N ALA A 100 12.79 -4.63 -27.25
CA ALA A 100 12.08 -5.65 -28.03
C ALA A 100 12.90 -6.12 -29.24
N GLU A 101 13.50 -5.20 -30.00
CA GLU A 101 14.37 -5.48 -31.14
C GLU A 101 15.54 -6.41 -30.73
N GLU A 102 16.27 -6.08 -29.66
CA GLU A 102 17.42 -6.87 -29.22
C GLU A 102 16.97 -8.24 -28.64
N CYS A 103 15.86 -8.29 -27.89
CA CYS A 103 15.31 -9.54 -27.38
C CYS A 103 14.90 -10.49 -28.52
N HIS A 104 14.11 -10.00 -29.47
CA HIS A 104 13.53 -10.83 -30.53
C HIS A 104 14.56 -11.23 -31.60
N ALA A 105 15.64 -10.47 -31.76
CA ALA A 105 16.78 -10.87 -32.57
C ALA A 105 17.48 -12.14 -32.03
N VAL A 106 17.47 -12.34 -30.70
CA VAL A 106 18.03 -13.54 -30.06
C VAL A 106 16.99 -14.64 -29.95
N ASN A 107 15.79 -14.30 -29.48
CA ASN A 107 14.71 -15.26 -29.25
C ASN A 107 13.35 -14.54 -29.34
N PRO A 108 12.55 -14.80 -30.41
CA PRO A 108 11.26 -14.13 -30.61
C PRO A 108 10.18 -14.54 -29.59
N ALA A 109 10.47 -15.49 -28.70
CA ALA A 109 9.56 -15.90 -27.62
C ALA A 109 9.80 -15.16 -26.28
N ILE A 110 10.80 -14.27 -26.21
CA ILE A 110 11.03 -13.41 -25.05
C ILE A 110 9.91 -12.37 -25.00
N GLU A 111 9.24 -12.25 -23.85
CA GLU A 111 8.17 -11.27 -23.65
C GLU A 111 8.74 -9.97 -23.09
N VAL A 112 8.42 -8.83 -23.73
CA VAL A 112 8.77 -7.50 -23.23
C VAL A 112 7.53 -6.84 -22.64
N LEU A 113 7.59 -6.53 -21.34
CA LEU A 113 6.48 -6.05 -20.53
C LEU A 113 6.68 -4.57 -20.13
N PRO A 114 6.35 -3.60 -21.01
CA PRO A 114 6.38 -2.19 -20.65
C PRO A 114 5.31 -1.87 -19.61
N TRP A 115 5.73 -1.25 -18.50
CA TRP A 115 4.86 -0.87 -17.40
C TRP A 115 5.01 0.62 -17.08
N GLU A 116 4.06 1.40 -17.57
CA GLU A 116 3.98 2.86 -17.48
C GLU A 116 3.57 3.39 -16.09
N TYR A 117 3.93 2.65 -15.04
CA TYR A 117 3.45 2.86 -13.68
C TYR A 117 3.55 4.32 -13.23
N ASN A 118 2.54 4.77 -12.50
CA ASN A 118 2.47 6.09 -11.85
C ASN A 118 2.44 7.30 -12.80
N ILE A 119 2.38 7.09 -14.12
CA ILE A 119 2.03 8.16 -15.06
C ILE A 119 0.53 8.46 -14.89
N ASP A 120 0.21 9.74 -14.68
CA ASP A 120 -1.10 10.29 -14.34
C ASP A 120 -2.31 9.35 -14.57
N PHE A 121 -2.69 8.65 -13.51
CA PHE A 121 -3.69 7.58 -13.52
C PHE A 121 -5.11 8.09 -13.22
N ARG A 122 -5.33 9.40 -13.10
CA ARG A 122 -6.66 9.96 -12.81
C ARG A 122 -7.68 9.56 -13.89
N PRO A 123 -8.95 9.27 -13.53
CA PRO A 123 -9.97 8.75 -14.46
C PRO A 123 -10.10 9.52 -15.77
N GLN A 124 -10.02 10.86 -15.70
CA GLN A 124 -10.14 11.75 -16.87
C GLN A 124 -9.00 11.63 -17.90
N ASN A 125 -7.91 10.92 -17.59
CA ASN A 125 -6.75 10.78 -18.48
C ASN A 125 -6.79 9.54 -19.39
N ALA A 126 -7.95 8.90 -19.54
CA ALA A 126 -8.13 7.73 -20.39
C ALA A 126 -7.53 7.90 -21.81
N ASP A 127 -7.72 9.06 -22.44
CA ASP A 127 -7.17 9.33 -23.78
C ASP A 127 -5.64 9.36 -23.84
N MET A 128 -5.01 9.93 -22.81
CA MET A 128 -3.54 9.93 -22.72
C MET A 128 -3.03 8.50 -22.51
N LYS A 129 -3.73 7.70 -21.71
CA LYS A 129 -3.34 6.32 -21.42
C LYS A 129 -3.51 5.43 -22.67
N ARG A 130 -4.53 5.67 -23.51
CA ARG A 130 -4.62 5.11 -24.87
C ARG A 130 -3.43 5.51 -25.74
N TYR A 131 -3.04 6.79 -25.70
CA TYR A 131 -1.91 7.27 -26.49
C TYR A 131 -0.61 6.52 -26.16
N PHE A 132 -0.33 6.21 -24.88
CA PHE A 132 0.80 5.35 -24.51
C PHE A 132 0.76 4.01 -25.23
N ILE A 133 -0.39 3.34 -25.22
CA ILE A 133 -0.53 2.05 -25.90
C ILE A 133 -0.29 2.21 -27.40
N ARG A 134 -0.76 3.27 -28.06
CA ARG A 134 -0.48 3.51 -29.50
C ARG A 134 1.01 3.62 -29.82
N GLN A 135 1.83 4.13 -28.89
CA GLN A 135 3.26 4.29 -29.10
C GLN A 135 4.06 3.00 -28.87
N LEU A 136 3.52 2.03 -28.12
CA LEU A 136 4.22 0.79 -27.81
C LEU A 136 4.47 -0.07 -29.07
N PRO A 137 5.61 -0.77 -29.17
CA PRO A 137 5.87 -1.69 -30.27
C PRO A 137 4.86 -2.85 -30.25
N ALA A 138 4.40 -3.28 -31.44
CA ALA A 138 3.27 -4.21 -31.59
C ALA A 138 3.54 -5.62 -31.02
N ASP A 139 4.81 -5.99 -30.89
CA ASP A 139 5.30 -7.27 -30.37
C ASP A 139 5.62 -7.22 -28.85
N SER A 140 5.31 -6.11 -28.17
CA SER A 140 5.33 -6.04 -26.70
C SER A 140 3.99 -6.41 -26.07
N ILE A 141 3.99 -6.67 -24.76
CA ILE A 141 2.78 -6.97 -23.98
C ILE A 141 2.67 -5.93 -22.86
N PRO A 142 1.81 -4.91 -22.98
CA PRO A 142 1.64 -3.91 -21.92
C PRO A 142 1.27 -4.58 -20.59
N LEU A 143 2.00 -4.21 -19.54
CA LEU A 143 1.70 -4.59 -18.16
C LEU A 143 0.98 -3.42 -17.49
N LEU A 144 -0.35 -3.53 -17.38
CA LEU A 144 -1.21 -2.45 -16.94
C LEU A 144 -1.49 -2.51 -15.44
N THR A 145 -1.56 -1.36 -14.78
CA THR A 145 -1.92 -1.30 -13.36
C THR A 145 -3.44 -1.47 -13.21
N TRP A 146 -3.91 -2.50 -12.50
CA TRP A 146 -5.33 -2.89 -12.54
C TRP A 146 -6.28 -1.80 -12.03
N GLU A 147 -5.99 -1.19 -10.88
CA GLU A 147 -7.00 -0.39 -10.14
C GLU A 147 -6.58 1.04 -9.81
N ASN A 148 -5.30 1.41 -10.01
CA ASN A 148 -4.87 2.78 -9.72
C ASN A 148 -5.68 3.76 -10.55
N GLY A 149 -6.34 4.70 -9.87
CA GLY A 149 -7.26 5.63 -10.52
C GLY A 149 -8.69 5.16 -10.69
N LYS A 150 -9.08 3.98 -10.19
CA LYS A 150 -10.48 3.53 -10.24
C LYS A 150 -11.38 4.54 -9.52
N SER A 151 -12.38 5.07 -10.23
CA SER A 151 -13.35 5.98 -9.62
C SER A 151 -14.23 5.28 -8.59
N PHE A 152 -14.61 6.01 -7.56
CA PHE A 152 -15.60 5.59 -6.57
C PHE A 152 -16.39 6.79 -6.06
N GLU A 153 -17.50 6.53 -5.38
CA GLU A 153 -18.29 7.54 -4.68
C GLU A 153 -18.34 7.25 -3.18
N LEU A 154 -18.16 8.30 -2.36
CA LEU A 154 -18.21 8.24 -0.91
C LEU A 154 -19.07 9.39 -0.36
N ASP A 155 -20.23 9.08 0.23
CA ASP A 155 -21.21 10.08 0.70
C ASP A 155 -21.55 11.16 -0.36
N GLY A 156 -21.75 10.75 -1.62
CA GLY A 156 -22.04 11.67 -2.74
C GLY A 156 -20.82 12.41 -3.29
N MET A 157 -19.64 12.22 -2.71
CA MET A 157 -18.39 12.82 -3.17
C MET A 157 -17.64 11.87 -4.09
N GLN A 158 -17.16 12.39 -5.22
CA GLN A 158 -16.39 11.62 -6.18
C GLN A 158 -14.92 11.49 -5.74
N GLY A 159 -14.35 10.31 -5.93
CA GLY A 159 -12.94 10.04 -5.65
C GLY A 159 -12.35 9.02 -6.59
N TYR A 160 -11.05 8.79 -6.46
CA TYR A 160 -10.35 7.75 -7.21
C TYR A 160 -9.25 7.11 -6.36
N LEU A 161 -9.01 5.81 -6.55
CA LEU A 161 -7.98 5.08 -5.81
C LEU A 161 -6.59 5.68 -6.01
N ARG A 162 -5.85 5.85 -4.91
CA ARG A 162 -4.47 6.37 -4.94
C ARG A 162 -3.47 5.32 -5.40
N ASP A 163 -3.29 4.25 -4.64
CA ASP A 163 -2.27 3.25 -4.96
C ASP A 163 -2.64 1.87 -4.42
N TYR A 164 -2.77 0.88 -5.32
CA TYR A 164 -2.91 -0.53 -5.01
C TYR A 164 -3.78 -0.80 -3.76
N SER A 165 -5.09 -0.61 -3.91
CA SER A 165 -6.02 -0.71 -2.79
C SER A 165 -7.13 -1.71 -3.09
N LEU A 166 -7.34 -2.64 -2.16
CA LEU A 166 -8.27 -3.75 -2.31
C LEU A 166 -9.75 -3.34 -2.15
N ASN A 167 -10.00 -2.20 -1.52
CA ASN A 167 -11.34 -1.72 -1.23
C ASN A 167 -12.21 -1.44 -2.48
N GLN A 168 -11.61 -1.18 -3.65
CA GLN A 168 -12.33 -1.10 -4.93
C GLN A 168 -11.83 -2.18 -5.89
N ILE A 169 -12.70 -2.65 -6.78
CA ILE A 169 -12.35 -3.65 -7.79
C ILE A 169 -12.24 -2.97 -9.15
N GLY A 170 -11.13 -3.22 -9.83
CA GLY A 170 -10.86 -2.73 -11.17
C GLY A 170 -11.68 -3.39 -12.31
N PRO A 171 -11.34 -3.08 -13.57
CA PRO A 171 -10.26 -2.18 -13.95
C PRO A 171 -10.60 -0.71 -13.66
N ALA A 172 -9.57 0.10 -13.42
CA ALA A 172 -9.69 1.55 -13.52
C ALA A 172 -10.06 1.97 -14.95
N GLU A 173 -10.73 3.12 -15.09
CA GLU A 173 -11.19 3.65 -16.36
C GLU A 173 -10.03 3.86 -17.34
N VAL A 174 -8.89 4.34 -16.83
CA VAL A 174 -7.65 4.46 -17.59
C VAL A 174 -7.11 3.12 -18.07
N THR A 175 -7.25 2.08 -17.25
CA THR A 175 -6.77 0.71 -17.55
C THR A 175 -7.66 0.05 -18.58
N GLU A 176 -8.98 0.17 -18.45
CA GLU A 176 -9.94 -0.27 -19.46
C GLU A 176 -9.66 0.40 -20.82
N ALA A 177 -9.38 1.69 -20.82
CA ALA A 177 -9.03 2.43 -22.02
C ALA A 177 -7.75 1.89 -22.69
N GLN A 178 -6.73 1.56 -21.90
CA GLN A 178 -5.51 0.92 -22.40
C GLN A 178 -5.77 -0.48 -22.97
N MET A 179 -6.59 -1.28 -22.29
CA MET A 179 -6.97 -2.63 -22.74
C MET A 179 -7.68 -2.60 -24.09
N ASP A 180 -8.62 -1.69 -24.27
CA ASP A 180 -9.34 -1.51 -25.52
C ASP A 180 -8.41 -1.18 -26.68
N GLU A 181 -7.49 -0.23 -26.48
CA GLU A 181 -6.52 0.15 -27.50
C GLU A 181 -5.57 -1.01 -27.82
N ALA A 182 -5.09 -1.75 -26.80
CA ALA A 182 -4.23 -2.91 -26.99
C ALA A 182 -4.93 -4.00 -27.83
N ARG A 183 -6.22 -4.27 -27.55
CA ARG A 183 -7.04 -5.23 -28.31
C ARG A 183 -7.27 -4.80 -29.75
N GLN A 184 -7.53 -3.52 -30.01
CA GLN A 184 -7.66 -3.00 -31.38
C GLN A 184 -6.37 -3.22 -32.19
N ARG A 185 -5.22 -3.23 -31.51
CA ARG A 185 -3.90 -3.52 -32.10
C ARG A 185 -3.53 -5.00 -32.09
N GLY A 186 -4.43 -5.89 -31.66
CA GLY A 186 -4.18 -7.33 -31.58
C GLY A 186 -3.15 -7.75 -30.53
N MET A 187 -2.86 -6.88 -29.56
CA MET A 187 -1.87 -7.13 -28.51
C MET A 187 -2.47 -7.96 -27.38
N LYS A 188 -1.64 -8.77 -26.72
CA LYS A 188 -1.96 -9.31 -25.40
C LYS A 188 -1.91 -8.19 -24.36
N VAL A 189 -2.58 -8.39 -23.24
CA VAL A 189 -2.50 -7.51 -22.08
C VAL A 189 -2.18 -8.33 -20.84
N TYR A 190 -1.13 -7.95 -20.13
CA TYR A 190 -0.93 -8.39 -18.75
C TYR A 190 -1.32 -7.29 -17.78
N SER A 191 -1.65 -7.65 -16.55
CA SER A 191 -1.98 -6.67 -15.52
C SER A 191 -1.28 -6.92 -14.19
N LYS A 192 -0.72 -5.86 -13.60
CA LYS A 192 -0.36 -5.86 -12.19
C LYS A 192 -1.63 -5.65 -11.39
N ALA A 193 -2.13 -6.72 -10.79
CA ALA A 193 -3.43 -6.73 -10.12
C ALA A 193 -3.34 -6.90 -8.59
N ASP A 194 -2.14 -7.20 -8.07
CA ASP A 194 -1.95 -7.76 -6.73
C ASP A 194 -2.80 -9.00 -6.46
N ALA A 195 -2.29 -9.91 -5.65
CA ALA A 195 -3.07 -10.96 -5.03
C ALA A 195 -2.60 -11.10 -3.59
N PHE A 196 -3.51 -11.53 -2.71
CA PHE A 196 -3.27 -11.89 -1.30
C PHE A 196 -2.62 -10.84 -0.39
N ALA A 197 -1.99 -9.80 -0.92
CA ALA A 197 -1.37 -8.67 -0.24
C ALA A 197 -1.45 -7.45 -1.16
N SER A 198 -1.39 -6.26 -0.58
CA SER A 198 -1.34 -5.01 -1.33
C SER A 198 -0.66 -3.94 -0.48
N TRP A 199 -0.42 -2.75 -1.05
CA TRP A 199 0.13 -1.64 -0.28
C TRP A 199 -0.89 -1.08 0.75
N GLN A 200 -2.18 -1.26 0.48
CA GLN A 200 -3.22 -1.10 1.50
C GLN A 200 -3.05 -2.20 2.56
N TYR A 201 -2.57 -1.84 3.75
CA TYR A 201 -2.15 -2.77 4.81
C TYR A 201 -0.93 -3.65 4.46
N GLY A 202 0.07 -3.08 3.78
CA GLY A 202 1.28 -3.77 3.34
C GLY A 202 2.22 -4.26 4.45
N THR A 203 1.99 -3.92 5.72
CA THR A 203 2.72 -4.44 6.88
C THR A 203 2.05 -5.65 7.53
N ILE A 204 0.99 -6.16 6.92
CA ILE A 204 0.31 -7.40 7.31
C ILE A 204 0.73 -8.52 6.34
N PRO A 205 1.02 -9.75 6.81
CA PRO A 205 1.56 -10.83 5.97
C PRO A 205 0.72 -11.16 4.73
N TYR A 206 -0.60 -11.06 4.87
CA TYR A 206 -1.58 -11.25 3.81
C TYR A 206 -2.93 -10.64 4.24
N LEU A 207 -3.83 -10.39 3.29
CA LEU A 207 -5.12 -9.75 3.50
C LEU A 207 -6.26 -10.79 3.44
N PRO A 208 -6.90 -11.16 4.57
CA PRO A 208 -7.88 -12.25 4.68
C PRO A 208 -9.29 -11.82 4.22
N PHE A 209 -9.40 -11.32 2.98
CA PHE A 209 -10.64 -10.80 2.39
C PHE A 209 -11.07 -11.64 1.17
N PRO A 210 -11.36 -12.95 1.34
CA PRO A 210 -11.43 -13.89 0.23
C PRO A 210 -12.49 -13.55 -0.81
N TYR A 211 -13.66 -13.06 -0.40
CA TYR A 211 -14.73 -12.72 -1.34
C TYR A 211 -14.38 -11.47 -2.16
N GLN A 212 -13.71 -10.48 -1.56
CA GLN A 212 -13.24 -9.30 -2.28
C GLN A 212 -12.15 -9.65 -3.30
N TRP A 213 -11.24 -10.55 -2.94
CA TRP A 213 -10.24 -11.08 -3.86
C TRP A 213 -10.86 -11.88 -5.00
N GLN A 214 -11.86 -12.70 -4.72
CA GLN A 214 -12.56 -13.50 -5.73
C GLN A 214 -13.23 -12.62 -6.78
N GLU A 215 -13.94 -11.57 -6.36
CA GLU A 215 -14.57 -10.63 -7.30
C GLU A 215 -13.53 -9.92 -8.18
N ARG A 216 -12.32 -9.63 -7.67
CA ARG A 216 -11.20 -9.13 -8.50
C ARG A 216 -10.77 -10.18 -9.53
N TYR A 217 -10.63 -11.44 -9.13
CA TYR A 217 -10.20 -12.51 -10.05
C TYR A 217 -11.22 -12.75 -11.16
N GLU A 218 -12.51 -12.74 -10.83
CA GLU A 218 -13.60 -12.79 -11.81
C GLU A 218 -13.60 -11.57 -12.73
N ALA A 219 -13.30 -10.38 -12.22
CA ALA A 219 -13.17 -9.18 -13.04
C ALA A 219 -11.99 -9.29 -14.03
N LEU A 220 -10.84 -9.81 -13.60
CA LEU A 220 -9.68 -10.04 -14.48
C LEU A 220 -10.02 -11.01 -15.62
N GLU A 221 -10.70 -12.12 -15.30
CA GLU A 221 -11.14 -13.11 -16.29
C GLU A 221 -12.17 -12.52 -17.26
N LYS A 222 -13.19 -11.82 -16.74
CA LYS A 222 -14.22 -11.15 -17.56
C LYS A 222 -13.62 -10.16 -18.55
N HIS A 223 -12.56 -9.46 -18.18
CA HIS A 223 -11.85 -8.54 -19.07
C HIS A 223 -10.73 -9.24 -19.87
N GLY A 224 -10.66 -10.57 -19.89
CA GLY A 224 -9.75 -11.32 -20.76
C GLY A 224 -8.28 -10.95 -20.59
N VAL A 225 -7.85 -10.64 -19.36
CA VAL A 225 -6.43 -10.38 -19.05
C VAL A 225 -5.63 -11.66 -19.31
N ASN A 226 -4.55 -11.55 -20.10
CA ASN A 226 -3.79 -12.72 -20.57
C ASN A 226 -2.75 -13.22 -19.57
N GLY A 227 -2.42 -12.43 -18.55
CA GLY A 227 -1.44 -12.75 -17.54
C GLY A 227 -1.38 -11.68 -16.47
N THR A 228 -0.91 -12.04 -15.28
CA THR A 228 -0.95 -11.18 -14.12
C THR A 228 0.39 -11.13 -13.41
N LEU A 229 0.78 -9.91 -13.00
CA LEU A 229 1.80 -9.72 -11.99
C LEU A 229 1.08 -9.68 -10.63
N GLU A 230 1.14 -10.80 -9.92
CA GLU A 230 0.43 -11.05 -8.65
C GLU A 230 1.05 -10.28 -7.47
N SER A 231 2.33 -9.95 -7.56
CA SER A 231 3.01 -9.11 -6.58
C SER A 231 4.30 -8.56 -7.20
N TRP A 232 4.63 -7.31 -6.85
CA TRP A 232 5.92 -6.70 -7.15
C TRP A 232 6.85 -6.77 -5.93
N SER A 233 6.32 -6.36 -4.78
CA SER A 233 7.08 -6.09 -3.56
C SER A 233 6.27 -6.37 -2.29
N SER A 234 5.29 -7.27 -2.32
CA SER A 234 4.49 -7.63 -1.15
C SER A 234 4.10 -9.12 -1.08
N GLY A 235 3.64 -9.60 0.07
CA GLY A 235 3.05 -10.93 0.22
C GLY A 235 4.02 -12.12 0.07
N TYR A 236 4.88 -12.27 1.08
CA TYR A 236 6.03 -13.19 1.05
C TYR A 236 5.81 -14.53 1.74
N THR A 237 4.64 -14.70 2.38
CA THR A 237 4.36 -15.90 3.18
C THR A 237 3.26 -16.72 2.52
N PRO A 238 3.46 -18.04 2.31
CA PRO A 238 2.39 -18.93 1.88
C PRO A 238 1.19 -18.81 2.82
N ASN A 239 0.01 -18.61 2.24
CA ASN A 239 -1.23 -18.43 2.98
C ASN A 239 -2.40 -18.99 2.17
N PHE A 240 -3.59 -19.00 2.76
CA PHE A 240 -4.74 -19.58 2.07
C PHE A 240 -5.19 -18.76 0.85
N MET A 241 -4.98 -17.44 0.86
CA MET A 241 -5.28 -16.60 -0.31
C MET A 241 -4.35 -16.91 -1.49
N THR A 242 -3.06 -17.19 -1.26
CA THR A 242 -2.16 -17.62 -2.35
C THR A 242 -2.61 -18.95 -2.94
N HIS A 243 -3.14 -19.86 -2.12
CA HIS A 243 -3.68 -21.14 -2.59
C HIS A 243 -4.97 -20.95 -3.41
N LEU A 244 -5.90 -20.10 -2.95
CA LEU A 244 -7.11 -19.77 -3.70
C LEU A 244 -6.77 -19.12 -5.04
N ARG A 245 -5.82 -18.17 -5.07
CA ARG A 245 -5.36 -17.56 -6.31
C ARG A 245 -4.72 -18.58 -7.25
N ALA A 246 -3.88 -19.47 -6.73
CA ALA A 246 -3.26 -20.52 -7.54
C ALA A 246 -4.31 -21.38 -8.25
N TRP A 247 -5.40 -21.76 -7.55
CA TRP A 247 -6.51 -22.49 -8.16
C TRP A 247 -7.24 -21.67 -9.22
N ALA A 248 -7.50 -20.38 -8.97
CA ALA A 248 -8.16 -19.50 -9.93
C ALA A 248 -7.40 -19.34 -11.27
N CYS A 249 -6.11 -19.72 -11.32
CA CYS A 249 -5.32 -19.71 -12.55
C CYS A 249 -5.44 -21.00 -13.40
N TRP A 250 -6.14 -22.04 -12.92
CA TRP A 250 -6.32 -23.30 -13.65
C TRP A 250 -7.70 -23.41 -14.29
N THR A 251 -7.75 -23.88 -15.53
CA THR A 251 -9.01 -24.27 -16.18
C THR A 251 -9.66 -25.44 -15.44
N GLY A 252 -10.94 -25.32 -15.11
CA GLY A 252 -11.69 -26.37 -14.41
C GLY A 252 -11.34 -26.50 -12.92
N ALA A 253 -10.84 -25.42 -12.29
CA ALA A 253 -10.65 -25.37 -10.85
C ALA A 253 -11.97 -25.68 -10.10
N PRO A 254 -11.90 -26.29 -8.90
CA PRO A 254 -13.10 -26.48 -8.09
C PRO A 254 -13.80 -25.16 -7.77
N PRO A 255 -15.12 -25.16 -7.52
CA PRO A 255 -15.86 -23.94 -7.17
C PRO A 255 -15.22 -23.21 -5.98
N PHE A 256 -15.18 -21.88 -6.04
CA PHE A 256 -14.55 -21.04 -5.02
C PHE A 256 -15.05 -21.35 -3.60
N GLU A 257 -16.37 -21.49 -3.41
CA GLU A 257 -16.98 -21.81 -2.12
C GLU A 257 -16.56 -23.18 -1.55
N GLU A 258 -16.27 -24.15 -2.43
CA GLU A 258 -15.76 -25.45 -2.03
C GLU A 258 -14.32 -25.34 -1.54
N LEU A 259 -13.46 -24.65 -2.29
CA LEU A 259 -12.07 -24.39 -1.92
C LEU A 259 -11.98 -23.59 -0.62
N LEU A 260 -12.74 -22.50 -0.52
CA LEU A 260 -12.78 -21.65 0.66
C LEU A 260 -13.28 -22.43 1.88
N GLY A 261 -14.34 -23.22 1.72
CA GLY A 261 -14.86 -24.10 2.76
C GLY A 261 -13.86 -25.16 3.22
N ALA A 262 -13.07 -25.73 2.31
CA ALA A 262 -12.01 -26.66 2.63
C ALA A 262 -10.88 -25.99 3.45
N HIS A 263 -10.52 -24.75 3.12
CA HIS A 263 -9.57 -23.97 3.92
C HIS A 263 -10.11 -23.66 5.31
N ALA A 264 -11.37 -23.23 5.43
CA ALA A 264 -12.02 -23.02 6.73
C ALA A 264 -11.97 -24.29 7.60
N ALA A 265 -12.34 -25.44 7.04
CA ALA A 265 -12.30 -26.72 7.75
C ALA A 265 -10.86 -27.16 8.10
N ARG A 266 -9.88 -26.86 7.24
CA ARG A 266 -8.46 -27.15 7.48
C ARG A 266 -7.95 -26.39 8.70
N TYR A 267 -8.22 -25.09 8.78
CA TYR A 267 -7.69 -24.22 9.84
C TYR A 267 -8.49 -24.28 11.14
N PHE A 268 -9.82 -24.36 11.07
CA PHE A 268 -10.70 -24.22 12.24
C PHE A 268 -11.47 -25.51 12.61
N GLY A 269 -11.33 -26.57 11.80
CA GLY A 269 -12.10 -27.80 11.95
C GLY A 269 -13.45 -27.74 11.21
N THR A 270 -13.95 -28.92 10.83
CA THR A 270 -15.14 -29.05 9.97
C THR A 270 -16.40 -28.45 10.60
N THR A 271 -16.55 -28.54 11.92
CA THR A 271 -17.69 -28.00 12.66
C THR A 271 -17.75 -26.47 12.64
N ASN A 272 -16.62 -25.79 12.43
CA ASN A 272 -16.52 -24.33 12.40
C ASN A 272 -16.56 -23.75 10.98
N ARG A 273 -16.67 -24.59 9.93
CA ARG A 273 -16.60 -24.16 8.52
C ARG A 273 -17.51 -22.96 8.24
N ASP A 274 -18.81 -23.10 8.48
CA ASP A 274 -19.79 -22.08 8.09
C ASP A 274 -19.62 -20.78 8.89
N ARG A 275 -19.22 -20.90 10.16
CA ARG A 275 -18.92 -19.74 11.02
C ARG A 275 -17.74 -18.94 10.49
N VAL A 276 -16.69 -19.63 10.02
CA VAL A 276 -15.51 -18.99 9.42
C VAL A 276 -15.84 -18.35 8.08
N LEU A 277 -16.65 -19.01 7.24
CA LEU A 277 -17.11 -18.43 5.97
C LEU A 277 -17.90 -17.13 6.19
N GLN A 278 -18.73 -17.08 7.23
CA GLN A 278 -19.42 -15.84 7.64
C GLN A 278 -18.46 -14.77 8.17
N ALA A 279 -17.44 -15.15 8.95
CA ALA A 279 -16.41 -14.21 9.41
C ALA A 279 -15.67 -13.56 8.24
N TRP A 280 -15.24 -14.36 7.26
CA TRP A 280 -14.56 -13.87 6.07
C TRP A 280 -15.46 -13.02 5.16
N LYS A 281 -16.78 -13.25 5.17
CA LYS A 281 -17.74 -12.38 4.50
C LYS A 281 -17.75 -11.00 5.15
N HIS A 282 -17.82 -10.94 6.49
CA HIS A 282 -17.72 -9.68 7.21
C HIS A 282 -16.39 -8.95 6.94
N PHE A 283 -15.26 -9.66 6.91
CA PHE A 283 -13.97 -9.04 6.59
C PHE A 283 -13.95 -8.46 5.17
N SER A 284 -14.48 -9.19 4.19
CA SER A 284 -14.55 -8.72 2.80
C SER A 284 -15.49 -7.52 2.63
N GLU A 285 -16.57 -7.45 3.42
CA GLU A 285 -17.42 -6.27 3.50
C GLU A 285 -16.73 -5.09 4.21
N ALA A 286 -15.86 -5.37 5.20
CA ALA A 286 -15.15 -4.34 5.95
C ALA A 286 -14.11 -3.60 5.11
N ILE A 287 -13.30 -4.32 4.31
CA ILE A 287 -12.25 -3.68 3.49
C ILE A 287 -12.86 -2.68 2.49
N ARG A 288 -14.07 -2.93 1.97
CA ARG A 288 -14.80 -2.00 1.08
C ARG A 288 -15.15 -0.67 1.74
N LEU A 289 -15.21 -0.63 3.06
CA LEU A 289 -15.52 0.57 3.84
C LEU A 289 -14.27 1.37 4.19
N VAL A 290 -13.06 0.83 4.01
CA VAL A 290 -11.82 1.53 4.35
C VAL A 290 -11.67 2.74 3.42
N PRO A 291 -11.62 3.97 3.96
CA PRO A 291 -11.52 5.18 3.14
C PRO A 291 -10.08 5.47 2.73
N ASP A 292 -9.07 4.96 3.45
CA ASP A 292 -7.66 5.13 3.12
C ASP A 292 -7.25 4.24 1.94
N THR A 293 -6.84 4.86 0.84
CA THR A 293 -6.43 4.16 -0.39
C THR A 293 -4.94 4.33 -0.70
N GLY A 294 -4.17 4.85 0.26
CA GLY A 294 -2.77 5.22 0.09
C GLY A 294 -1.78 4.30 0.82
N PRO A 295 -0.51 4.25 0.37
CA PRO A 295 0.56 3.47 0.98
C PRO A 295 1.25 4.27 2.10
N ASN A 296 0.46 4.84 3.02
CA ASN A 296 0.94 5.72 4.08
C ASN A 296 0.70 5.13 5.47
N PHE A 297 1.02 5.90 6.51
CA PHE A 297 0.98 5.43 7.88
C PHE A 297 -0.38 4.88 8.33
N GLY A 298 -1.52 5.39 7.86
CA GLY A 298 -2.85 4.99 8.36
C GLY A 298 -3.09 3.49 8.21
N THR A 299 -2.96 2.97 7.00
CA THR A 299 -3.09 1.52 6.77
C THR A 299 -1.82 0.72 7.06
N ASN A 300 -0.64 1.34 7.15
CA ASN A 300 0.61 0.58 7.25
C ASN A 300 1.31 0.65 8.61
N ASN A 301 1.14 1.72 9.40
CA ASN A 301 1.87 1.93 10.64
C ASN A 301 1.04 2.49 11.79
N ALA A 302 -0.26 2.74 11.68
CA ALA A 302 -1.04 3.35 12.76
C ALA A 302 -0.84 2.65 14.13
N VAL A 303 -0.76 1.32 14.16
CA VAL A 303 -0.43 0.57 15.40
C VAL A 303 0.95 0.93 15.99
N GLY A 304 1.94 1.25 15.17
CA GLY A 304 3.30 1.66 15.57
C GLY A 304 3.55 3.17 15.56
N ASN A 305 2.56 3.96 15.16
CA ASN A 305 2.68 5.41 15.00
C ASN A 305 2.47 6.14 16.34
N PRO A 306 3.28 7.16 16.66
CA PRO A 306 3.14 7.94 17.88
C PRO A 306 1.86 8.80 17.88
N ILE A 307 1.41 9.16 19.08
CA ILE A 307 0.45 10.25 19.29
C ILE A 307 1.18 11.33 20.08
N PHE A 308 1.32 12.52 19.52
CA PHE A 308 2.02 13.63 20.15
C PHE A 308 1.04 14.71 20.60
N LEU A 309 1.11 15.10 21.87
CA LEU A 309 0.45 16.32 22.37
C LEU A 309 1.37 17.54 22.21
N GLN A 310 2.66 17.35 22.42
CA GLN A 310 3.71 18.36 22.30
C GLN A 310 4.88 17.84 21.46
N GLU A 311 5.74 18.74 20.98
CA GLU A 311 6.92 18.36 20.20
C GLU A 311 7.88 17.54 21.08
N PRO A 312 8.21 16.29 20.70
CA PRO A 312 9.09 15.44 21.50
C PRO A 312 10.57 15.82 21.30
N PRO A 313 11.46 15.43 22.22
CA PRO A 313 12.90 15.61 22.04
C PRO A 313 13.43 14.94 20.76
N LEU A 314 14.46 15.52 20.17
CA LEU A 314 15.14 14.96 19.00
C LEU A 314 15.78 13.61 19.32
N ARG A 315 15.58 12.62 18.44
CA ARG A 315 16.13 11.27 18.55
C ARG A 315 17.17 10.95 17.47
N THR A 316 17.35 11.84 16.50
CA THR A 316 18.42 11.77 15.50
C THR A 316 18.89 13.16 15.10
N VAL A 317 19.91 13.23 14.24
CA VAL A 317 20.49 14.49 13.76
C VAL A 317 19.49 15.33 12.97
N THR A 318 19.61 16.64 13.11
CA THR A 318 18.91 17.64 12.29
C THR A 318 19.89 18.56 11.59
N PHE A 319 19.52 19.07 10.42
CA PHE A 319 20.36 19.93 9.59
C PHE A 319 19.85 21.37 9.46
N GLN A 320 18.92 21.79 10.34
CA GLN A 320 18.24 23.09 10.30
C GLN A 320 19.20 24.30 10.30
N TYR A 321 20.38 24.18 10.91
CA TYR A 321 21.39 25.23 10.99
C TYR A 321 22.68 24.85 10.24
N SER A 322 22.58 24.03 9.19
CA SER A 322 23.71 23.57 8.39
C SER A 322 23.59 23.98 6.93
N TRP A 323 24.66 23.81 6.15
CA TRP A 323 24.64 23.96 4.68
C TRP A 323 23.82 22.87 3.96
N THR A 324 23.40 21.81 4.67
CA THR A 324 22.56 20.74 4.12
C THR A 324 21.09 21.16 4.16
N ASP A 325 20.44 21.08 3.01
CA ASP A 325 18.98 21.29 2.89
C ASP A 325 18.24 20.20 3.68
N PHE A 326 17.73 20.58 4.85
CA PHE A 326 17.09 19.65 5.79
C PHE A 326 15.80 19.04 5.23
N ASP A 327 15.02 19.80 4.47
CA ASP A 327 13.78 19.29 3.88
C ASP A 327 14.07 18.31 2.76
N LYS A 328 15.10 18.54 1.95
CA LYS A 328 15.58 17.53 0.99
C LYS A 328 16.18 16.31 1.69
N TRP A 329 16.90 16.49 2.80
CA TRP A 329 17.44 15.37 3.58
C TRP A 329 16.33 14.50 4.19
N LYS A 330 15.25 15.08 4.71
CA LYS A 330 14.09 14.30 5.17
C LYS A 330 13.24 13.73 4.03
N GLY A 331 13.33 14.30 2.84
CA GLY A 331 12.48 13.95 1.70
C GLY A 331 12.80 12.60 1.07
N TYR A 332 11.98 12.23 0.09
CA TYR A 332 12.05 10.94 -0.62
C TYR A 332 13.43 10.63 -1.24
N LEU A 333 14.19 11.66 -1.64
CA LEU A 333 15.54 11.49 -2.21
C LEU A 333 16.67 11.61 -1.17
N GLY A 334 16.34 11.85 0.09
CA GLY A 334 17.27 11.96 1.21
C GLY A 334 17.28 10.69 2.08
N ALA A 335 17.39 10.87 3.40
CA ALA A 335 17.33 9.80 4.39
C ALA A 335 15.92 9.25 4.60
N GLN A 336 14.87 10.01 4.28
CA GLN A 336 13.47 9.66 4.59
C GLN A 336 13.20 9.39 6.07
N ILE A 337 13.87 10.06 7.02
CA ILE A 337 13.68 9.81 8.46
C ILE A 337 12.99 11.00 9.12
N ASN A 338 12.07 10.75 10.05
CA ASN A 338 11.54 11.76 10.97
C ASN A 338 12.45 11.87 12.21
N PRO A 339 13.00 13.06 12.55
CA PRO A 339 13.94 13.17 13.66
C PRO A 339 13.37 12.91 15.06
N CYS A 340 12.07 13.09 15.21
CA CYS A 340 11.33 12.92 16.45
C CYS A 340 10.83 11.49 16.62
N TRP A 341 10.70 10.74 15.51
CA TRP A 341 10.31 9.33 15.52
C TRP A 341 11.06 8.51 14.44
N PRO A 342 12.37 8.25 14.63
CA PRO A 342 13.23 7.73 13.57
C PRO A 342 13.15 6.21 13.38
N PHE A 343 12.11 5.55 13.90
CA PHE A 343 11.97 4.10 13.83
C PHE A 343 11.48 3.58 12.48
N THR A 344 11.03 4.46 11.59
CA THR A 344 10.62 4.11 10.22
C THR A 344 10.74 5.32 9.29
N VAL A 345 10.43 5.12 8.00
CA VAL A 345 10.47 6.19 7.02
C VAL A 345 9.39 7.24 7.27
N THR A 346 9.69 8.49 6.90
CA THR A 346 8.90 9.68 7.24
C THR A 346 7.44 9.59 6.77
N ARG A 347 7.16 8.99 5.61
CA ARG A 347 5.79 8.81 5.09
C ARG A 347 4.95 7.82 5.90
N MET A 348 5.59 6.99 6.71
CA MET A 348 4.97 6.03 7.62
C MET A 348 4.82 6.59 9.04
N VAL A 349 5.15 7.86 9.28
CA VAL A 349 4.99 8.54 10.58
C VAL A 349 3.97 9.66 10.42
N PHE A 350 3.02 9.75 11.34
CA PHE A 350 2.15 10.92 11.44
C PHE A 350 2.84 11.95 12.33
N TYR A 351 3.01 13.15 11.82
CA TYR A 351 3.67 14.23 12.54
C TYR A 351 2.76 15.48 12.53
N PRO A 352 2.21 15.86 13.70
CA PRO A 352 1.38 17.04 13.84
C PRO A 352 2.06 18.34 13.40
N ASP A 353 1.24 19.36 13.15
CA ASP A 353 1.69 20.74 13.10
C ASP A 353 1.64 21.34 14.50
N PHE A 354 2.80 21.40 15.17
CA PHE A 354 2.92 21.97 16.51
C PHE A 354 2.77 23.49 16.56
N THR A 355 2.74 24.19 15.41
CA THR A 355 2.39 25.62 15.36
C THR A 355 0.88 25.86 15.46
N ASN A 356 0.08 24.79 15.35
CA ASN A 356 -1.38 24.81 15.37
C ASN A 356 -2.03 25.63 14.25
N GLN A 357 -1.31 25.87 13.15
CA GLN A 357 -1.81 26.66 12.02
C GLN A 357 -2.54 25.80 10.98
N THR A 358 -2.20 24.52 10.91
CA THR A 358 -2.76 23.58 9.94
C THR A 358 -3.25 22.30 10.61
N ASN A 359 -4.34 21.74 10.08
CA ASN A 359 -4.86 20.46 10.55
C ASN A 359 -4.25 19.32 9.74
N ALA A 360 -3.20 18.71 10.30
CA ALA A 360 -2.48 17.60 9.67
C ALA A 360 -3.39 16.36 9.45
N ALA A 361 -4.36 16.11 10.34
CA ALA A 361 -5.30 15.01 10.19
C ALA A 361 -6.28 15.24 9.02
N GLU A 362 -6.79 16.45 8.86
CA GLU A 362 -7.61 16.85 7.70
C GLU A 362 -6.82 16.74 6.38
N ASN A 363 -5.57 17.20 6.37
CA ASN A 363 -4.69 17.08 5.22
C ASN A 363 -4.42 15.61 4.86
N TYR A 364 -4.19 14.77 5.87
CA TYR A 364 -4.03 13.34 5.68
C TYR A 364 -5.28 12.71 5.05
N ALA A 365 -6.46 12.94 5.64
CA ALA A 365 -7.72 12.42 5.12
C ALA A 365 -7.92 12.79 3.65
N ARG A 366 -7.68 14.06 3.26
CA ARG A 366 -7.76 14.52 1.85
C ARG A 366 -6.78 13.80 0.93
N GLY A 367 -5.53 13.67 1.37
CA GLY A 367 -4.49 12.99 0.58
C GLY A 367 -4.79 11.52 0.38
N ALA A 368 -5.03 10.81 1.48
CA ALA A 368 -5.18 9.36 1.55
C ALA A 368 -6.47 8.83 0.93
N THR A 369 -7.59 9.57 1.04
CA THR A 369 -8.88 9.07 0.55
C THR A 369 -8.93 8.98 -0.97
N GLY A 370 -8.45 9.99 -1.68
CA GLY A 370 -8.68 10.11 -3.11
C GLY A 370 -9.93 10.90 -3.52
N VAL A 371 -10.77 11.29 -2.56
CA VAL A 371 -11.94 12.16 -2.79
C VAL A 371 -11.48 13.55 -3.25
N VAL A 372 -12.17 14.08 -4.26
CA VAL A 372 -11.90 15.39 -4.86
C VAL A 372 -13.05 16.34 -4.51
N VAL A 373 -12.82 17.18 -3.51
CA VAL A 373 -13.75 18.24 -3.06
C VAL A 373 -12.99 19.53 -2.81
N GLY A 374 -13.71 20.66 -2.80
CA GLY A 374 -13.12 21.96 -2.50
C GLY A 374 -12.62 22.07 -1.06
N PRO A 375 -11.73 23.04 -0.77
CA PRO A 375 -11.13 23.24 0.55
C PRO A 375 -12.17 23.55 1.65
N GLU A 376 -13.34 24.07 1.28
CA GLU A 376 -14.46 24.37 2.19
C GLU A 376 -15.13 23.12 2.79
N THR A 377 -15.06 21.98 2.09
CA THR A 377 -15.71 20.74 2.52
C THR A 377 -14.74 19.90 3.35
N LYS A 378 -14.97 19.76 4.66
CA LYS A 378 -14.14 18.94 5.57
C LYS A 378 -14.28 17.44 5.27
N LEU A 379 -13.16 16.76 5.06
CA LEU A 379 -13.16 15.34 4.72
C LEU A 379 -12.88 14.44 5.93
N LEU A 380 -12.16 14.91 6.94
CA LEU A 380 -11.82 14.12 8.12
C LEU A 380 -13.04 13.47 8.81
N PRO A 381 -14.19 14.15 9.00
CA PRO A 381 -15.36 13.51 9.62
C PRO A 381 -15.89 12.31 8.81
N VAL A 382 -15.88 12.40 7.49
CA VAL A 382 -16.30 11.31 6.60
C VAL A 382 -15.28 10.18 6.64
N PHE A 383 -13.99 10.51 6.61
CA PHE A 383 -12.91 9.53 6.76
C PHE A 383 -13.05 8.73 8.06
N LEU A 384 -13.16 9.41 9.20
CA LEU A 384 -13.31 8.76 10.51
C LEU A 384 -14.59 7.92 10.60
N LYS A 385 -15.71 8.41 10.03
CA LYS A 385 -16.98 7.65 9.96
C LYS A 385 -16.79 6.31 9.24
N TYR A 386 -16.18 6.31 8.06
CA TYR A 386 -16.00 5.09 7.26
C TYR A 386 -14.96 4.15 7.84
N LEU A 387 -13.87 4.69 8.38
CA LEU A 387 -12.84 3.91 9.04
C LEU A 387 -13.36 3.20 10.29
N ARG A 388 -14.18 3.87 11.13
CA ARG A 388 -14.86 3.24 12.27
C ARG A 388 -15.87 2.19 11.83
N ARG A 389 -16.64 2.44 10.77
CA ARG A 389 -17.55 1.43 10.19
C ARG A 389 -16.80 0.20 9.68
N ALA A 390 -15.63 0.38 9.08
CA ALA A 390 -14.76 -0.73 8.67
C ALA A 390 -14.29 -1.54 9.90
N ALA A 391 -13.82 -0.88 10.95
CA ALA A 391 -13.39 -1.52 12.19
C ALA A 391 -14.55 -2.28 12.90
N ASP A 392 -15.75 -1.71 12.92
CA ASP A 392 -16.96 -2.34 13.47
C ASP A 392 -17.37 -3.57 12.65
N GLN A 393 -17.25 -3.48 11.33
CA GLN A 393 -17.56 -4.57 10.43
C GLN A 393 -16.52 -5.71 10.56
N MET A 394 -15.24 -5.37 10.76
CA MET A 394 -14.21 -6.33 11.17
C MET A 394 -14.56 -7.00 12.50
N GLU A 395 -15.03 -6.24 13.51
CA GLU A 395 -15.39 -6.78 14.83
C GLU A 395 -16.48 -7.87 14.73
N ARG A 396 -17.48 -7.65 13.88
CA ARG A 396 -18.55 -8.64 13.65
C ARG A 396 -18.00 -9.97 13.16
N GLY A 397 -17.07 -9.92 12.20
CA GLY A 397 -16.36 -11.12 11.74
C GLY A 397 -15.45 -11.71 12.81
N LEU A 398 -14.71 -10.88 13.56
CA LEU A 398 -13.76 -11.33 14.58
C LEU A 398 -14.45 -12.04 15.74
N LYS A 399 -15.67 -11.65 16.13
CA LYS A 399 -16.46 -12.40 17.12
C LYS A 399 -16.69 -13.85 16.70
N LEU A 400 -17.07 -14.06 15.45
CA LEU A 400 -17.26 -15.40 14.86
C LEU A 400 -15.92 -16.14 14.75
N TYR A 401 -14.87 -15.44 14.34
CA TYR A 401 -13.54 -16.00 14.10
C TYR A 401 -12.84 -16.44 15.39
N ARG A 402 -12.92 -15.62 16.46
CA ARG A 402 -12.45 -15.95 17.81
C ARG A 402 -13.19 -17.17 18.37
N ALA A 403 -14.53 -17.19 18.27
CA ALA A 403 -15.33 -18.34 18.72
C ALA A 403 -14.95 -19.62 17.95
N ALA A 404 -14.79 -19.54 16.63
CA ALA A 404 -14.32 -20.66 15.81
C ALA A 404 -12.93 -21.16 16.24
N ALA A 405 -11.98 -20.26 16.54
CA ALA A 405 -10.66 -20.64 16.99
C ALA A 405 -10.68 -21.36 18.35
N LEU A 406 -11.46 -20.85 19.31
CA LEU A 406 -11.58 -21.44 20.64
C LEU A 406 -12.22 -22.85 20.58
N GLU A 407 -13.28 -22.99 19.79
CA GLU A 407 -13.99 -24.25 19.56
C GLU A 407 -13.29 -25.19 18.57
N SER A 408 -12.15 -24.77 17.98
CA SER A 408 -11.37 -25.63 17.10
C SER A 408 -10.83 -26.84 17.84
N PRO A 409 -10.69 -28.01 17.17
CA PRO A 409 -9.99 -29.16 17.73
C PRO A 409 -8.60 -28.77 18.23
N GLU A 410 -8.14 -29.39 19.31
CA GLU A 410 -6.87 -29.02 19.97
C GLU A 410 -5.69 -28.96 18.99
N ALA A 411 -5.56 -29.95 18.11
CA ALA A 411 -4.51 -30.02 17.09
C ALA A 411 -4.55 -28.89 16.03
N LYS A 412 -5.67 -28.14 15.93
CA LYS A 412 -5.86 -27.02 14.99
C LYS A 412 -5.90 -25.66 15.66
N ARG A 413 -6.14 -25.61 16.98
CA ARG A 413 -6.38 -24.37 17.73
C ARG A 413 -5.25 -23.38 17.60
N GLU A 414 -3.99 -23.82 17.66
CA GLU A 414 -2.84 -22.91 17.51
C GLU A 414 -2.87 -22.20 16.15
N GLN A 415 -3.08 -22.94 15.06
CA GLN A 415 -3.15 -22.35 13.73
C GLN A 415 -4.36 -21.43 13.58
N ALA A 416 -5.52 -21.85 14.10
CA ALA A 416 -6.74 -21.02 14.10
C ALA A 416 -6.51 -19.68 14.82
N VAL A 417 -5.85 -19.69 15.98
CA VAL A 417 -5.50 -18.48 16.73
C VAL A 417 -4.53 -17.60 15.95
N ARG A 418 -3.54 -18.18 15.24
CA ARG A 418 -2.63 -17.38 14.38
C ARG A 418 -3.40 -16.62 13.31
N GLU A 419 -4.41 -17.22 12.70
CA GLU A 419 -5.24 -16.52 11.71
C GLU A 419 -6.08 -15.41 12.35
N VAL A 420 -6.60 -15.63 13.57
CA VAL A 420 -7.31 -14.59 14.34
C VAL A 420 -6.41 -13.40 14.60
N VAL A 421 -5.16 -13.62 15.04
CA VAL A 421 -4.21 -12.54 15.35
C VAL A 421 -3.95 -11.64 14.13
N VAL A 422 -3.84 -12.22 12.93
CA VAL A 422 -3.68 -11.43 11.68
C VAL A 422 -4.89 -10.52 11.45
N ALA A 423 -6.10 -11.06 11.58
CA ALA A 423 -7.34 -10.28 11.39
C ALA A 423 -7.53 -9.21 12.49
N GLU A 424 -7.16 -9.51 13.73
CA GLU A 424 -7.20 -8.55 14.83
C GLU A 424 -6.21 -7.40 14.62
N GLN A 425 -5.01 -7.69 14.08
CA GLN A 425 -4.03 -6.63 13.82
C GLN A 425 -4.52 -5.65 12.75
N LEU A 426 -5.24 -6.13 11.72
CA LEU A 426 -5.90 -5.26 10.73
C LEU A 426 -6.95 -4.34 11.38
N GLN A 427 -7.79 -4.88 12.27
CA GLN A 427 -8.76 -4.08 12.99
C GLN A 427 -8.08 -3.03 13.90
N ARG A 428 -7.03 -3.43 14.63
CA ARG A 428 -6.24 -2.50 15.46
C ARG A 428 -5.65 -1.38 14.62
N MET A 429 -5.15 -1.67 13.42
CA MET A 429 -4.67 -0.66 12.49
C MET A 429 -5.76 0.37 12.14
N MET A 430 -6.97 -0.09 11.79
CA MET A 430 -8.11 0.79 11.50
C MET A 430 -8.48 1.68 12.70
N GLN A 431 -8.51 1.09 13.90
CA GLN A 431 -8.83 1.81 15.13
C GLN A 431 -7.75 2.84 15.48
N SER A 432 -6.47 2.47 15.35
CA SER A 432 -5.34 3.35 15.68
C SER A 432 -5.26 4.51 14.72
N ASP A 433 -5.53 4.29 13.44
CA ASP A 433 -5.59 5.36 12.45
C ASP A 433 -6.69 6.36 12.80
N ALA A 434 -7.89 5.87 13.14
CA ALA A 434 -8.98 6.73 13.60
C ALA A 434 -8.62 7.51 14.88
N ALA A 435 -7.95 6.87 15.85
CA ALA A 435 -7.58 7.49 17.12
C ALA A 435 -6.52 8.58 16.96
N ILE A 436 -5.49 8.34 16.14
CA ILE A 436 -4.42 9.31 15.86
C ILE A 436 -5.01 10.56 15.19
N LEU A 437 -5.83 10.37 14.16
CA LEU A 437 -6.44 11.46 13.41
C LEU A 437 -7.47 12.24 14.25
N GLU A 438 -8.28 11.55 15.04
CA GLU A 438 -9.21 12.19 15.97
C GLU A 438 -8.47 12.96 17.07
N PHE A 439 -7.40 12.40 17.63
CA PHE A 439 -6.61 13.06 18.67
C PHE A 439 -6.01 14.38 18.17
N GLU A 440 -5.43 14.39 16.97
CA GLU A 440 -4.88 15.62 16.38
C GLU A 440 -5.95 16.68 16.13
N ASP A 441 -7.11 16.27 15.60
CA ASP A 441 -8.21 17.20 15.36
C ASP A 441 -8.73 17.81 16.67
N LEU A 442 -8.85 16.99 17.72
CA LEU A 442 -9.20 17.45 19.06
C LEU A 442 -8.13 18.35 19.67
N ARG A 443 -6.85 18.07 19.46
CA ARG A 443 -5.73 18.90 19.95
C ARG A 443 -5.83 20.33 19.40
N LEU A 444 -6.11 20.46 18.10
CA LEU A 444 -6.29 21.77 17.46
C LEU A 444 -7.57 22.48 17.92
N GLN A 445 -8.68 21.75 18.05
CA GLN A 445 -9.91 22.31 18.59
C GLN A 445 -9.72 22.80 20.03
N GLN A 446 -8.98 22.03 20.85
CA GLN A 446 -8.73 22.35 22.25
C GLN A 446 -7.83 23.59 22.39
N GLU A 447 -6.82 23.76 21.54
CA GLU A 447 -5.99 24.98 21.52
C GLU A 447 -6.81 26.23 21.17
N ALA A 448 -7.78 26.11 20.25
CA ALA A 448 -8.60 27.24 19.82
C ALA A 448 -9.77 27.57 20.77
N GLU A 449 -10.19 26.61 21.60
CA GLU A 449 -11.38 26.73 22.45
C GLU A 449 -11.16 27.67 23.64
N GLN A 450 -12.07 28.63 23.79
CA GLN A 450 -12.02 29.66 24.83
C GLN A 450 -12.94 29.33 26.01
N ASP A 451 -13.94 28.48 25.81
CA ASP A 451 -14.82 28.01 26.87
C ASP A 451 -14.12 26.90 27.69
N PRO A 452 -13.84 27.11 28.99
CA PRO A 452 -13.09 26.14 29.78
C PRO A 452 -13.82 24.79 29.95
N GLY A 453 -15.15 24.81 29.96
CA GLY A 453 -15.96 23.59 30.05
C GLY A 453 -15.87 22.75 28.79
N LYS A 454 -15.95 23.38 27.61
CA LYS A 454 -15.75 22.71 26.32
C LYS A 454 -14.31 22.24 26.14
N ALA A 455 -13.33 23.07 26.50
CA ALA A 455 -11.92 22.68 26.45
C ALA A 455 -11.64 21.48 27.35
N THR A 456 -12.23 21.44 28.55
CA THR A 456 -12.14 20.27 29.46
C THR A 456 -12.76 19.03 28.83
N ALA A 457 -13.93 19.13 28.20
CA ALA A 457 -14.58 18.00 27.54
C ALA A 457 -13.75 17.45 26.34
N LEU A 458 -13.07 18.33 25.60
CA LEU A 458 -12.13 17.93 24.54
C LEU A 458 -10.94 17.16 25.13
N LEU A 459 -10.36 17.65 26.24
CA LEU A 459 -9.28 16.95 26.95
C LEU A 459 -9.75 15.59 27.50
N ASP A 460 -10.97 15.48 28.00
CA ASP A 460 -11.53 14.20 28.46
C ASP A 460 -11.62 13.18 27.32
N ARG A 461 -12.03 13.62 26.13
CA ARG A 461 -12.06 12.75 24.94
C ARG A 461 -10.65 12.35 24.50
N MET A 462 -9.70 13.27 24.49
CA MET A 462 -8.29 12.98 24.19
C MET A 462 -7.70 11.98 25.17
N GLU A 463 -8.01 12.11 26.46
CA GLU A 463 -7.57 11.18 27.50
C GLU A 463 -8.14 9.77 27.29
N ALA A 464 -9.44 9.67 26.95
CA ALA A 464 -10.07 8.39 26.61
C ALA A 464 -9.39 7.72 25.41
N LEU A 465 -9.09 8.48 24.36
CA LEU A 465 -8.37 7.97 23.18
C LEU A 465 -6.98 7.43 23.54
N LEU A 466 -6.23 8.12 24.41
CA LEU A 466 -4.92 7.65 24.86
C LEU A 466 -5.02 6.34 25.63
N ARG A 467 -5.99 6.21 26.55
CA ARG A 467 -6.22 4.96 27.30
C ARG A 467 -6.57 3.79 26.38
N GLU A 468 -7.47 4.01 25.43
CA GLU A 468 -7.85 3.03 24.42
C GLU A 468 -6.67 2.67 23.49
N GLU A 469 -5.81 3.63 23.15
CA GLU A 469 -4.62 3.40 22.31
C GLU A 469 -3.52 2.64 23.06
N ILE A 470 -3.33 2.87 24.37
CA ILE A 470 -2.40 2.11 25.20
C ILE A 470 -2.80 0.63 25.20
N GLU A 471 -4.06 0.32 25.49
CA GLU A 471 -4.56 -1.07 25.48
C GLU A 471 -4.37 -1.73 24.10
N ARG A 472 -4.69 -1.01 23.02
CA ARG A 472 -4.48 -1.52 21.65
C ARG A 472 -3.01 -1.71 21.31
N THR A 473 -2.14 -0.81 21.76
CA THR A 473 -0.69 -0.91 21.52
C THR A 473 -0.07 -2.06 22.30
N ASP A 474 -0.53 -2.34 23.53
CA ASP A 474 -0.11 -3.52 24.30
C ASP A 474 -0.48 -4.82 23.59
N LEU A 475 -1.70 -4.91 23.03
CA LEU A 475 -2.13 -6.08 22.24
C LEU A 475 -1.36 -6.20 20.92
N ALA A 476 -1.09 -5.08 20.24
CA ALA A 476 -0.27 -5.05 19.03
C ALA A 476 1.18 -5.49 19.31
N LEU A 477 1.75 -5.08 20.45
CA LEU A 477 3.06 -5.52 20.94
C LEU A 477 3.07 -7.02 21.19
N LEU A 478 2.05 -7.55 21.86
CA LEU A 478 1.92 -8.99 22.08
C LEU A 478 1.88 -9.74 20.74
N ALA A 479 1.06 -9.30 19.78
CA ALA A 479 0.96 -9.90 18.45
C ALA A 479 2.32 -9.89 17.72
N ALA A 480 2.97 -8.72 17.60
CA ALA A 480 4.25 -8.57 16.92
C ALA A 480 5.40 -9.32 17.61
N SER A 481 5.31 -9.55 18.93
CA SER A 481 6.29 -10.37 19.65
C SER A 481 6.19 -11.88 19.35
N ARG A 482 5.03 -12.32 18.84
CA ARG A 482 4.71 -13.74 18.55
C ARG A 482 4.67 -14.05 17.06
N ASP A 483 4.50 -13.04 16.23
CA ASP A 483 4.48 -13.16 14.77
C ASP A 483 5.39 -12.09 14.14
N SER A 484 6.59 -12.51 13.75
CA SER A 484 7.59 -11.63 13.15
C SER A 484 7.18 -11.09 11.77
N ARG A 485 6.09 -11.59 11.17
CA ARG A 485 5.63 -11.09 9.87
C ARG A 485 4.90 -9.75 10.00
N LEU A 486 4.40 -9.43 11.19
CA LEU A 486 3.69 -8.17 11.45
C LEU A 486 4.69 -7.01 11.52
N GLY A 487 4.45 -5.97 10.73
CA GLY A 487 5.30 -4.78 10.68
C GLY A 487 6.34 -4.79 9.57
N PHE A 488 6.61 -5.95 8.96
CA PHE A 488 7.55 -6.05 7.85
C PHE A 488 6.89 -5.68 6.52
N GLN A 489 7.53 -4.78 5.76
CA GLN A 489 7.18 -4.44 4.38
C GLN A 489 8.47 -4.40 3.56
N PHE A 490 8.54 -5.10 2.42
CA PHE A 490 9.82 -5.37 1.74
C PHE A 490 10.56 -4.13 1.20
N GLU A 491 9.84 -3.09 0.79
CA GLU A 491 10.46 -1.85 0.33
C GLU A 491 10.92 -0.95 1.48
N GLN A 492 10.44 -1.18 2.71
CA GLN A 492 10.65 -0.32 3.88
C GLN A 492 11.30 -1.05 5.06
N ASP A 493 11.59 -2.35 4.92
CA ASP A 493 11.95 -3.25 6.02
C ASP A 493 10.84 -3.26 7.10
N TYR A 494 11.18 -3.48 8.36
CA TYR A 494 10.23 -3.32 9.48
C TYR A 494 9.82 -1.85 9.67
N VAL A 495 8.56 -1.56 9.39
CA VAL A 495 7.90 -0.28 9.66
C VAL A 495 7.58 -0.12 11.15
N TYR A 496 7.28 -1.23 11.83
CA TYR A 496 7.24 -1.29 13.29
C TYR A 496 7.79 -2.61 13.80
N THR A 497 8.28 -2.60 15.03
CA THR A 497 8.85 -3.76 15.73
C THR A 497 8.35 -3.80 17.17
N PRO A 498 8.54 -4.90 17.92
CA PRO A 498 8.32 -4.89 19.36
C PRO A 498 9.08 -3.80 20.11
N TYR A 499 10.23 -3.36 19.59
CA TYR A 499 10.98 -2.24 20.17
C TYR A 499 10.26 -0.91 19.96
N SER A 500 9.90 -0.55 18.71
CA SER A 500 9.21 0.72 18.44
C SER A 500 7.81 0.79 19.08
N LEU A 501 7.14 -0.34 19.26
CA LEU A 501 5.87 -0.40 20.00
C LEU A 501 6.03 -0.13 21.50
N ARG A 502 7.13 -0.57 22.11
CA ARG A 502 7.45 -0.19 23.51
C ARG A 502 7.73 1.30 23.64
N GLU A 503 8.47 1.85 22.70
CA GLU A 503 8.75 3.30 22.65
C GLU A 503 7.44 4.09 22.50
N LYS A 504 6.50 3.62 21.66
CA LYS A 504 5.16 4.21 21.55
C LYS A 504 4.41 4.16 22.88
N LEU A 505 4.43 3.03 23.59
CA LEU A 505 3.78 2.90 24.91
C LEU A 505 4.36 3.87 25.94
N GLU A 506 5.68 4.04 25.97
CA GLU A 506 6.34 5.00 26.86
C GLU A 506 5.87 6.43 26.56
N LEU A 507 5.86 6.82 25.27
CA LEU A 507 5.32 8.11 24.84
C LEU A 507 3.85 8.30 25.23
N LEU A 508 2.99 7.33 24.96
CA LEU A 508 1.56 7.42 25.27
C LEU A 508 1.32 7.57 26.78
N ARG A 509 2.09 6.88 27.60
CA ARG A 509 2.04 7.01 29.06
C ARG A 509 2.56 8.36 29.53
N GLU A 510 3.65 8.85 28.96
CA GLU A 510 4.14 10.22 29.25
C GLU A 510 3.07 11.26 28.91
N THR A 511 2.44 11.15 27.74
CA THR A 511 1.36 12.05 27.33
C THR A 511 0.16 11.95 28.27
N LEU A 512 -0.27 10.73 28.63
CA LEU A 512 -1.43 10.52 29.51
C LEU A 512 -1.18 10.96 30.96
N ASP A 513 -0.04 10.58 31.53
CA ASP A 513 0.22 10.67 32.96
C ASP A 513 0.93 11.97 33.35
N THR A 514 1.54 12.67 32.39
CA THR A 514 2.28 13.92 32.64
C THR A 514 1.72 15.08 31.81
N GLN A 515 1.75 14.97 30.47
CA GLN A 515 1.46 16.12 29.60
C GLN A 515 -0.03 16.53 29.66
N MET A 516 -0.96 15.57 29.73
CA MET A 516 -2.40 15.83 29.86
C MET A 516 -2.76 16.53 31.20
N PRO A 517 -2.30 16.04 32.37
CA PRO A 517 -2.46 16.77 33.64
C PRO A 517 -1.90 18.19 33.62
N GLU A 518 -0.70 18.40 33.08
CA GLU A 518 -0.09 19.74 32.94
C GLU A 518 -0.96 20.66 32.08
N ARG A 519 -1.45 20.14 30.94
CA ARG A 519 -2.35 20.88 30.05
C ARG A 519 -3.64 21.30 30.77
N ARG A 520 -4.22 20.44 31.60
CA ARG A 520 -5.40 20.76 32.43
C ARG A 520 -5.09 21.82 33.49
N GLN A 521 -3.92 21.76 34.12
CA GLN A 521 -3.51 22.77 35.10
C GLN A 521 -3.37 24.16 34.46
N ASN A 522 -2.75 24.24 33.29
CA ASN A 522 -2.60 25.50 32.54
C ASN A 522 -3.96 26.10 32.15
N LEU A 523 -4.92 25.25 31.76
CA LEU A 523 -6.30 25.68 31.48
C LEU A 523 -6.97 26.26 32.73
N ASN A 524 -6.79 25.67 33.91
CA ASN A 524 -7.37 26.18 35.15
C ASN A 524 -6.70 27.47 35.65
N GLN A 525 -5.39 27.63 35.43
CA GLN A 525 -4.66 28.84 35.80
C GLN A 525 -5.10 30.04 34.94
N SER A 526 -5.21 29.87 33.62
CA SER A 526 -5.69 30.93 32.72
C SER A 526 -7.12 31.40 33.05
N VAL A 527 -8.00 30.50 33.51
CA VAL A 527 -9.35 30.87 34.00
C VAL A 527 -9.31 31.69 35.30
N THR A 528 -8.32 31.44 36.15
CA THR A 528 -8.18 32.13 37.44
C THR A 528 -7.57 33.52 37.28
N GLU A 529 -6.72 33.74 36.26
CA GLU A 529 -6.14 35.05 35.94
C GLU A 529 -7.07 35.98 35.13
N THR A 530 -8.10 35.43 34.48
CA THR A 530 -9.06 36.20 33.66
C THR A 530 -10.34 36.59 34.42
N LYS A 531 -10.51 36.11 35.65
CA LYS A 531 -11.59 36.51 36.59
C LYS A 531 -11.07 37.50 37.61
#